data_AF-A0A7C2L202-F1
#
_entry.id   AF-A0A7C2L202-F1
#
_cell.length_a   1.000
_cell.length_b   1.000
_cell.length_c   1.000
_cell.angle_alpha   90.00
_cell.angle_beta   90.00
_cell.angle_gamma   90.00
#
_symmetry.space_group_name_H-M   'P 1'
#
loop_
_entity.id
_entity.type
_entity.pdbx_description
1 polymer ?
#
loop_
_entity_poly.entity_id
_entity_poly.type
_entity_poly.pdbx_seq_one_letter_code
_entity_poly.pdbx_strand_id
1 'polypeptide(L)'
;MPNEGPIPVQCRSGSCGSCWVGVLGGAEKLSEMEDYERRRLREFGYIETDEPKPIIRLACQARAFGAVSIVIPPWNGVFGRFLRKWKQQRSMELTGTP
;
A
#
# COMPACT_ATOMS: atom_id res chain seq x y z
N MET A 1 6.70 13.27 20.27
CA MET A 1 5.61 12.27 20.15
C MET A 1 6.22 10.89 20.33
N PRO A 2 6.25 10.31 21.54
CA PRO A 2 7.09 9.16 21.83
C PRO A 2 6.29 7.84 21.76
N ASN A 3 5.66 7.51 20.63
CA ASN A 3 4.87 6.26 20.49
C ASN A 3 4.72 5.74 19.05
N GLU A 4 5.40 6.32 18.07
CA GLU A 4 5.36 5.81 16.69
C GLU A 4 6.67 5.10 16.39
N GLY A 5 6.56 3.85 15.95
CA GLY A 5 7.71 3.03 15.54
C GLY A 5 8.30 3.51 14.20
N PRO A 6 9.31 2.81 13.67
CA PRO A 6 10.03 3.25 12.48
C PRO A 6 9.20 3.22 11.18
N ILE A 7 8.04 2.54 11.18
CA ILE A 7 7.16 2.48 10.01
C ILE A 7 6.41 3.80 9.89
N PRO A 8 6.44 4.49 8.73
CA PRO A 8 5.69 5.73 8.53
C PRO A 8 4.19 5.54 8.71
N VAL A 9 3.58 6.39 9.53
CA VAL A 9 2.14 6.33 9.85
C VAL A 9 1.47 7.66 9.51
N GLN A 10 0.29 7.58 8.88
CA GLN A 10 -0.61 8.72 8.69
C GLN A 10 -2.05 8.31 9.00
N CYS A 11 -2.68 7.50 8.14
CA CYS A 11 -4.13 7.24 8.22
C CYS A 11 -4.54 6.04 9.10
N ARG A 12 -3.65 5.06 9.29
CA ARG A 12 -3.93 3.77 9.98
C ARG A 12 -5.12 2.96 9.43
N SER A 13 -5.64 3.32 8.26
CA SER A 13 -6.85 2.74 7.65
C SER A 13 -6.61 2.19 6.24
N GLY A 14 -5.35 2.06 5.82
CA GLY A 14 -4.97 1.67 4.46
C GLY A 14 -5.25 2.74 3.38
N SER A 15 -5.69 3.94 3.75
CA SER A 15 -6.11 4.97 2.80
C SER A 15 -4.99 5.82 2.18
N CYS A 16 -3.80 5.89 2.79
CA CYS A 16 -2.70 6.75 2.31
C CYS A 16 -1.55 5.99 1.63
N GLY A 17 -1.39 4.68 1.87
CA GLY A 17 -0.30 3.88 1.32
C GLY A 17 1.09 4.10 1.94
N SER A 18 1.26 5.10 2.82
CA SER A 18 2.59 5.47 3.35
C SER A 18 3.24 4.39 4.23
N CYS A 19 2.45 3.50 4.84
CA CYS A 19 2.94 2.44 5.71
C CYS A 19 3.33 1.16 4.95
N TRP A 20 3.60 1.24 3.64
CA TRP A 20 3.94 0.06 2.87
C TRP A 20 5.31 -0.50 3.33
N VAL A 21 5.39 -1.82 3.39
CA VAL A 21 6.58 -2.55 3.82
C VAL A 21 6.83 -3.73 2.89
N GLY A 22 8.09 -4.11 2.73
CA GLY A 22 8.46 -5.38 2.10
C GLY A 22 8.58 -6.48 3.15
N VAL A 23 8.01 -7.65 2.93
CA VAL A 23 8.12 -8.83 3.79
C VAL A 23 9.29 -9.68 3.30
N LEU A 24 10.34 -9.79 4.13
CA LEU A 24 11.54 -10.56 3.82
C LEU A 24 11.47 -12.02 4.31
N GLY A 25 10.68 -12.28 5.35
CA GLY A 25 10.49 -13.62 5.90
C GLY A 25 9.39 -13.66 6.95
N GLY A 26 8.81 -14.85 7.16
CA GLY A 26 7.69 -15.03 8.09
C GLY A 26 6.32 -14.63 7.51
N ALA A 27 6.18 -14.56 6.18
CA ALA A 27 4.91 -14.19 5.53
C ALA A 27 3.76 -15.10 5.95
N GLU A 28 4.03 -16.40 6.17
CA GLU A 28 3.07 -17.39 6.65
C GLU A 28 2.48 -17.05 8.03
N LYS A 29 3.16 -16.22 8.83
CA LYS A 29 2.73 -15.75 10.15
C LYS A 29 1.96 -14.43 10.12
N LEU A 30 1.76 -13.83 8.94
CA LEU A 30 0.88 -12.67 8.78
C LEU A 30 -0.56 -13.11 8.49
N SER A 31 -1.50 -12.23 8.83
CA SER A 31 -2.86 -12.29 8.32
C SER A 31 -2.86 -12.28 6.79
N GLU A 32 -3.84 -12.96 6.19
CA GLU A 32 -4.07 -12.83 4.76
C GLU A 32 -4.40 -11.39 4.39
N MET A 33 -4.10 -11.03 3.15
CA MET A 33 -4.41 -9.72 2.60
C MET A 33 -5.88 -9.64 2.23
N GLU A 34 -6.58 -8.69 2.84
CA GLU A 34 -7.98 -8.40 2.53
C GLU A 34 -8.11 -7.68 1.18
N ASP A 35 -9.27 -7.81 0.54
CA ASP A 35 -9.56 -7.20 -0.76
C ASP A 35 -9.40 -5.68 -0.77
N TYR A 36 -9.70 -5.04 0.37
CA TYR A 36 -9.49 -3.61 0.53
C TYR A 36 -8.01 -3.23 0.38
N GLU A 37 -7.12 -3.93 1.08
CA GLU A 37 -5.67 -3.74 0.99
C GLU A 37 -5.17 -4.02 -0.43
N ARG A 38 -5.64 -5.12 -1.05
CA ARG A 38 -5.28 -5.50 -2.43
C ARG A 38 -5.61 -4.38 -3.43
N ARG A 39 -6.85 -3.87 -3.37
CA ARG A 39 -7.30 -2.75 -4.21
C ARG A 39 -6.43 -1.52 -4.00
N ARG A 40 -6.14 -1.17 -2.74
CA ARG A 40 -5.33 0.00 -2.40
C ARG A 40 -3.88 -0.11 -2.88
N LEU A 41 -3.22 -1.26 -2.68
CA LEU A 41 -1.87 -1.51 -3.19
C LEU A 41 -1.79 -1.35 -4.72
N ARG A 42 -2.82 -1.80 -5.44
CA ARG A 42 -2.96 -1.61 -6.89
C ARG A 42 -3.13 -0.14 -7.27
N GLU A 43 -4.01 0.59 -6.58
CA GLU A 43 -4.27 2.02 -6.78
C GLU A 43 -3.02 2.89 -6.55
N PHE A 44 -2.31 2.65 -5.43
CA PHE A 44 -1.06 3.32 -5.11
C PHE A 44 0.07 2.91 -6.06
N GLY A 45 -0.05 1.72 -6.62
CA GLY A 45 0.86 1.21 -7.62
C GLY A 45 2.08 0.50 -7.06
N TYR A 46 1.96 -0.10 -5.88
CA TYR A 46 3.03 -0.87 -5.26
C TYR A 46 3.16 -2.28 -5.83
N ILE A 47 2.06 -3.02 -5.91
CA ILE A 47 2.02 -4.40 -6.43
C ILE A 47 0.62 -4.73 -6.98
N GLU A 48 0.56 -5.63 -7.95
CA GLU A 48 -0.68 -6.25 -8.46
C GLU A 48 -0.47 -7.76 -8.40
N THR A 49 -1.18 -8.43 -7.48
CA THR A 49 -1.03 -9.87 -7.20
C THR A 49 -2.32 -10.39 -6.56
N ASP A 50 -2.59 -11.68 -6.76
CA ASP A 50 -3.67 -12.43 -6.11
C ASP A 50 -3.18 -13.32 -4.95
N GLU A 51 -1.88 -13.29 -4.64
CA GLU A 51 -1.32 -14.02 -3.51
C GLU A 51 -1.99 -13.60 -2.19
N PRO A 52 -2.32 -14.54 -1.29
CA PRO A 52 -2.96 -14.22 -0.01
C PRO A 52 -1.98 -13.55 0.96
N LYS A 53 -0.67 -13.82 0.84
CA LYS A 53 0.37 -13.27 1.73
C LYS A 53 1.54 -12.73 0.90
N PRO A 54 1.33 -11.63 0.15
CA PRO A 54 2.32 -11.12 -0.79
C PRO A 54 3.51 -10.46 -0.09
N ILE A 55 4.60 -10.30 -0.84
CA ILE A 55 5.85 -9.68 -0.39
C ILE A 55 5.72 -8.18 -0.10
N ILE A 56 4.67 -7.49 -0.54
CA ILE A 56 4.42 -6.08 -0.24
C ILE A 56 3.07 -5.96 0.47
N ARG A 57 3.07 -5.30 1.63
CA ARG A 57 1.89 -5.12 2.49
C ARG A 57 1.77 -3.69 2.97
N LEU A 58 0.55 -3.26 3.28
CA LEU A 58 0.30 -2.08 4.10
C LEU A 58 0.41 -2.50 5.56
N ALA A 59 1.45 -2.04 6.27
CA ALA A 59 1.70 -2.45 7.65
C ALA A 59 0.50 -2.21 8.60
N CYS A 60 -0.30 -1.17 8.37
CA CYS A 60 -1.50 -0.90 9.17
C CYS A 60 -2.67 -1.87 8.92
N GLN A 61 -2.58 -2.75 7.92
CA GLN A 61 -3.59 -3.75 7.57
C GLN A 61 -3.09 -5.19 7.84
N ALA A 62 -1.79 -5.37 8.09
CA ALA A 62 -1.21 -6.67 8.37
C ALA A 62 -1.13 -6.93 9.89
N ARG A 63 -1.64 -8.08 10.35
CA ARG A 63 -1.51 -8.54 11.73
C ARG A 63 -0.51 -9.70 11.79
N ALA A 64 0.47 -9.61 12.68
CA ALA A 64 1.44 -10.68 12.91
C ALA A 64 0.95 -11.65 14.00
N PHE A 65 1.07 -12.94 13.74
CA PHE A 65 0.82 -14.05 14.69
C PHE A 65 2.12 -14.75 15.11
N GLY A 66 3.27 -14.22 14.69
CA GLY A 66 4.60 -14.71 15.03
C GLY A 66 5.68 -13.76 14.53
N ALA A 67 6.95 -14.18 14.60
CA ALA A 67 8.07 -13.36 14.16
C ALA A 67 8.08 -13.17 12.63
N VAL A 68 8.17 -11.92 12.19
CA VAL A 68 8.20 -11.50 10.78
C VAL A 68 9.36 -10.53 10.58
N SER A 69 10.09 -10.69 9.48
CA SER A 69 11.14 -9.76 9.07
C SER A 69 10.63 -8.88 7.93
N ILE A 70 10.74 -7.57 8.11
CA ILE A 70 10.28 -6.57 7.13
C ILE A 70 11.40 -5.59 6.79
N VAL A 71 11.30 -4.99 5.60
CA VAL A 71 12.08 -3.81 5.21
C VAL A 71 11.18 -2.60 5.14
N ILE A 72 11.66 -1.49 5.69
CA ILE A 72 11.03 -0.17 5.56
C ILE A 72 11.76 0.55 4.42
N PRO A 73 11.13 0.67 3.25
CA PRO A 73 11.75 1.22 2.07
C PRO A 73 12.00 2.73 2.22
N PRO A 74 13.11 3.26 1.66
CA PRO A 74 13.47 4.68 1.79
C PRO A 74 12.58 5.61 0.97
N TRP A 75 11.68 5.08 0.13
CA TRP A 75 10.87 5.84 -0.81
C TRP A 75 9.37 5.58 -0.61
N ASN A 76 8.58 6.63 -0.48
CA ASN A 76 7.13 6.56 -0.44
C ASN A 76 6.61 6.61 -1.87
N GLY A 77 6.01 5.51 -2.35
CA GLY A 77 5.50 5.42 -3.72
C GLY A 77 4.70 6.64 -4.13
N VAL A 78 5.16 7.30 -5.18
CA VAL A 78 4.48 8.41 -5.83
C VAL A 78 3.11 7.93 -6.30
N PHE A 79 2.07 8.71 -5.95
CA PHE A 79 0.68 8.65 -6.44
C PHE A 79 0.55 8.76 -7.98
N GLY A 80 1.58 8.39 -8.74
CA GLY A 80 1.73 8.69 -10.15
C GLY A 80 0.68 8.02 -11.02
N ARG A 81 0.26 6.79 -10.72
CA ARG A 81 -0.79 6.14 -11.52
C ARG A 81 -2.18 6.77 -11.31
N PHE A 82 -2.55 7.02 -10.05
CA PHE A 82 -3.81 7.70 -9.72
C PHE A 82 -3.83 9.15 -10.21
N LEU A 83 -2.77 9.93 -9.96
CA LEU A 83 -2.65 11.31 -10.45
C LEU A 83 -2.65 11.39 -11.98
N ARG A 84 -2.02 10.43 -12.68
CA ARG A 84 -2.06 10.38 -14.15
C ARG A 84 -3.47 10.09 -14.66
N LYS A 85 -4.17 9.10 -14.10
CA LYS A 85 -5.57 8.80 -14.48
C LYS A 85 -6.52 9.95 -14.16
N TRP A 86 -6.38 10.55 -12.97
CA TRP A 86 -7.18 11.70 -12.56
C TRP A 86 -6.91 12.93 -13.44
N LYS A 87 -5.65 13.18 -13.82
CA LYS A 87 -5.29 14.23 -14.80
C LYS A 87 -5.87 13.95 -16.19
N GLN A 88 -5.82 12.70 -16.66
CA GLN A 88 -6.42 12.32 -17.95
C GLN A 88 -7.95 12.48 -17.94
N GLN A 89 -8.63 12.00 -16.90
CA GLN A 89 -10.09 12.14 -16.77
C GLN A 89 -10.52 13.60 -16.69
N ARG A 90 -9.86 14.42 -15.85
CA ARG A 90 -10.14 15.86 -15.81
C ARG A 90 -9.82 16.57 -17.12
N SER A 91 -8.76 16.16 -17.83
CA SER A 91 -8.44 16.73 -19.14
C SER A 91 -9.55 16.42 -20.15
N MET A 92 -10.06 15.18 -20.18
CA MET A 92 -11.16 14.78 -21.07
C MET A 92 -12.47 15.52 -20.75
N GLU A 93 -12.80 15.68 -19.46
CA GLU A 93 -13.96 16.46 -19.02
C GLU A 93 -13.84 17.95 -19.38
N LEU A 94 -12.64 18.54 -19.29
CA LEU A 94 -12.40 19.96 -19.61
C LEU A 94 -12.32 20.25 -21.11
N THR A 95 -11.91 19.29 -21.94
CA THR A 95 -11.80 19.49 -23.40
C THR A 95 -13.02 19.02 -24.19
N GLY A 96 -14.05 18.47 -23.52
CA GLY A 96 -15.33 18.10 -24.16
C GLY A 96 -15.19 17.15 -25.35
N THR A 97 -14.12 16.36 -25.38
CA THR A 97 -13.84 15.39 -26.45
C THR A 97 -14.27 14.01 -25.94
N PRO A 98 -15.09 13.24 -26.68
CA PRO A 98 -15.61 11.95 -26.22
C PRO A 98 -14.51 10.94 -25.88
#